data_AF-A0AA96JE90-F1
#
_entry.id   AF-A0AA96JE90-F1
#
_cell.length_a   1.000
_cell.length_b   1.000
_cell.length_c   1.000
_cell.angle_alpha   90.00
_cell.angle_beta   90.00
_cell.angle_gamma   90.00
#
_symmetry.space_group_name_H-M   'P 1'
#
loop_
_entity.id
_entity.type
_entity.pdbx_description
1 polymer ?
#
loop_
_entity_poly.entity_id
_entity_poly.type
_entity_poly.pdbx_seq_one_letter_code
_entity_poly.pdbx_strand_id
1 'polypeptide(L)'
;MTPRSGQQITLSHGDKVATIATIGAALREHTVAGRDVVVPFAADEIAPAFNGMVLAPWPNRLQDGAYTFAGRTLQVAVSEPARSTALHGLACWERWEVDSVSPSAVTLALELPASPGYPFQLTLTATYALADDGLTVTTVARNEGPEPLPYGVGFHPWFSPGDAPLDDCVLQLDAATRVTVDDRLLPLGTVPVDGKYDLRSPRSLAGVVLDDAWVDPILDTDGRSWCRLSSRDGALTEIWADSEATAWQVCTGDFPGVERSGVAIEPMSCIADAFRTGDRLITLEPGDMHALSWGMRLR
;
A
#
# COMPACT_ATOMS: atom_id res chain seq x y z
N MET A 1 -13.36 10.04 23.73
CA MET A 1 -12.79 10.79 22.59
C MET A 1 -12.53 9.80 21.48
N THR A 2 -12.79 10.16 20.22
CA THR A 2 -12.36 9.35 19.08
C THR A 2 -10.83 9.34 19.04
N PRO A 3 -10.17 8.16 18.93
CA PRO A 3 -8.72 8.10 18.79
C PRO A 3 -8.20 8.90 17.60
N ARG A 4 -6.92 9.33 17.62
CA ARG A 4 -6.28 10.02 16.48
C ARG A 4 -6.34 9.26 15.16
N SER A 5 -6.29 7.93 15.18
CA SER A 5 -6.46 7.08 13.98
C SER A 5 -7.93 6.89 13.55
N GLY A 6 -8.89 7.48 14.27
CA GLY A 6 -10.31 7.39 13.96
C GLY A 6 -11.04 6.30 14.75
N GLN A 7 -12.25 5.97 14.29
CA GLN A 7 -13.02 4.85 14.84
C GLN A 7 -12.30 3.54 14.54
N GLN A 8 -12.33 2.61 15.49
CA GLN A 8 -11.69 1.29 15.37
C GLN A 8 -12.76 0.24 15.08
N ILE A 9 -12.62 -0.49 13.98
CA ILE A 9 -13.49 -1.59 13.58
C ILE A 9 -12.68 -2.88 13.69
N THR A 10 -13.06 -3.75 14.62
CA THR A 10 -12.39 -5.04 14.80
C THR A 10 -13.21 -6.15 14.17
N LEU A 11 -12.55 -6.89 13.28
CA LEU A 11 -13.05 -8.08 12.61
C LEU A 11 -12.46 -9.32 13.28
N SER A 12 -13.21 -10.42 13.26
CA SER A 12 -12.77 -11.73 13.73
C SER A 12 -13.31 -12.85 12.86
N HIS A 13 -12.46 -13.85 12.57
CA HIS A 13 -12.85 -15.11 11.93
C HIS A 13 -11.94 -16.23 12.45
N GLY A 14 -12.50 -17.17 13.22
CA GLY A 14 -11.70 -18.20 13.90
C GLY A 14 -10.66 -17.60 14.86
N ASP A 15 -9.38 -17.88 14.61
CA ASP A 15 -8.24 -17.37 15.37
C ASP A 15 -7.65 -16.06 14.81
N LYS A 16 -8.28 -15.50 13.77
CA LYS A 16 -7.82 -14.32 13.05
C LYS A 16 -8.55 -13.09 13.56
N VAL A 17 -7.80 -12.03 13.83
CA VAL A 17 -8.32 -10.72 14.24
C VAL A 17 -7.69 -9.66 13.37
N ALA A 18 -8.47 -8.68 12.92
CA ALA A 18 -7.95 -7.49 12.24
C ALA A 18 -8.67 -6.25 12.76
N THR A 19 -7.94 -5.17 13.01
CA THR A 19 -8.52 -3.88 13.39
C THR A 19 -8.23 -2.86 12.30
N ILE A 20 -9.30 -2.31 11.73
CA ILE A 20 -9.24 -1.26 10.72
C ILE A 20 -9.64 0.06 11.37
N ALA A 21 -8.83 1.09 11.18
CA ALA A 21 -9.10 2.44 11.66
C ALA A 21 -9.69 3.30 10.54
N THR A 22 -10.61 4.21 10.85
CA THR A 22 -11.31 5.00 9.80
C THR A 22 -10.46 6.10 9.16
N ILE A 23 -9.36 6.55 9.79
CA ILE A 23 -8.42 7.46 9.11
C ILE A 23 -7.55 6.64 8.15
N GLY A 24 -7.56 7.01 6.88
CA GLY A 24 -6.80 6.34 5.81
C GLY A 24 -7.23 4.90 5.51
N ALA A 25 -8.39 4.48 6.04
CA ALA A 25 -8.81 3.08 6.08
C ALA A 25 -7.70 2.13 6.62
N ALA A 26 -6.92 2.59 7.61
CA ALA A 26 -5.69 1.93 7.98
C ALA A 26 -5.90 0.53 8.61
N LEU A 27 -5.24 -0.50 8.08
CA LEU A 27 -5.08 -1.79 8.77
C LEU A 27 -4.11 -1.62 9.94
N ARG A 28 -4.65 -1.34 11.13
CA ARG A 28 -3.86 -1.02 12.33
C ARG A 28 -3.28 -2.25 13.01
N GLU A 29 -4.06 -3.33 13.07
CA GLU A 29 -3.66 -4.60 13.67
C GLU A 29 -4.15 -5.75 12.81
N HIS A 30 -3.35 -6.82 12.72
CA HIS A 30 -3.79 -8.10 12.21
C HIS A 30 -2.98 -9.21 12.88
N THR A 31 -3.69 -10.14 13.52
CA THR A 31 -3.09 -11.27 14.24
C THR A 31 -3.73 -12.59 13.82
N VAL A 32 -2.96 -13.67 13.89
CA VAL A 32 -3.47 -15.04 13.76
C VAL A 32 -2.97 -15.85 14.96
N ALA A 33 -3.88 -16.44 15.73
CA ALA A 33 -3.59 -17.14 16.99
C ALA A 33 -2.74 -16.29 17.97
N GLY A 34 -2.95 -14.96 17.95
CA GLY A 34 -2.23 -14.01 18.80
C GLY A 34 -0.84 -13.60 18.29
N ARG A 35 -0.37 -14.14 17.15
CA ARG A 35 0.86 -13.68 16.49
C ARG A 35 0.56 -12.54 15.53
N ASP A 36 1.32 -11.45 15.65
CA ASP A 36 1.25 -10.33 14.72
C ASP A 36 1.64 -10.76 13.30
N VAL A 37 0.76 -10.44 12.35
CA VAL A 37 1.00 -10.55 10.90
C VAL A 37 1.51 -9.23 10.36
N VAL A 38 0.95 -8.13 10.87
CA VAL A 38 1.40 -6.75 10.61
C VAL A 38 1.91 -6.11 11.90
N VAL A 39 2.83 -5.15 11.79
CA VAL A 39 3.32 -4.36 12.92
C VAL A 39 2.17 -3.48 13.44
N PRO A 40 1.76 -3.64 14.71
CA PRO A 40 0.67 -2.85 15.26
C PRO A 40 1.13 -1.43 15.60
N PHE A 41 0.19 -0.48 15.65
CA PHE A 41 0.41 0.85 16.23
C PHE A 41 -0.77 1.26 17.13
N ALA A 42 -0.55 2.20 18.06
CA ALA A 42 -1.56 2.57 19.04
C ALA A 42 -2.74 3.34 18.40
N ALA A 43 -3.96 3.09 18.87
CA ALA A 43 -5.15 3.75 18.32
C ALA A 43 -5.09 5.30 18.43
N ASP A 44 -4.49 5.84 19.50
CA ASP A 44 -4.33 7.29 19.71
C ASP A 44 -2.98 7.83 19.23
N GLU A 45 -2.41 7.20 18.21
CA GLU A 45 -1.21 7.63 17.52
C GLU A 45 -1.52 8.01 16.07
N ILE A 46 -0.68 8.86 15.46
CA ILE A 46 -0.69 9.06 14.01
C ILE A 46 0.01 7.86 13.40
N ALA A 47 -0.57 7.21 12.38
CA ALA A 47 -0.01 6.00 11.79
C ALA A 47 1.48 6.20 11.42
N PRO A 48 2.41 5.47 12.08
CA PRO A 48 3.84 5.61 11.82
C PRO A 48 4.14 5.22 10.38
N ALA A 49 4.83 6.08 9.63
CA ALA A 49 5.21 5.82 8.23
C ALA A 49 4.05 5.26 7.38
N PHE A 50 2.88 5.89 7.47
CA PHE A 50 1.67 5.53 6.71
C PHE A 50 1.16 4.09 6.97
N ASN A 51 1.58 3.44 8.06
CA ASN A 51 1.31 2.03 8.30
C ASN A 51 -0.19 1.66 8.15
N GLY A 52 -0.44 0.71 7.26
CA GLY A 52 -1.75 0.14 6.98
C GLY A 52 -2.65 0.98 6.07
N MET A 53 -2.23 2.18 5.66
CA MET A 53 -3.08 3.14 4.94
C MET A 53 -3.26 2.80 3.46
N VAL A 54 -4.40 3.23 2.91
CA VAL A 54 -4.69 3.28 1.47
C VAL A 54 -4.10 4.57 0.87
N LEU A 55 -3.33 4.45 -0.20
CA LEU A 55 -2.54 5.53 -0.81
C LEU A 55 -3.14 5.85 -2.18
N ALA A 56 -3.98 6.87 -2.26
CA ALA A 56 -4.70 7.27 -3.47
C ALA A 56 -4.95 8.79 -3.47
N PRO A 57 -5.04 9.47 -4.62
CA PRO A 57 -5.10 8.93 -5.98
C PRO A 57 -3.73 8.73 -6.64
N TRP A 58 -2.63 8.79 -5.87
CA TRP A 58 -1.34 8.27 -6.30
C TRP A 58 -0.63 7.60 -5.11
N PRO A 59 -0.06 6.40 -5.29
CA PRO A 59 0.90 5.87 -4.33
C PRO A 59 2.26 6.53 -4.53
N ASN A 60 3.10 6.42 -3.51
CA ASN A 60 4.46 6.94 -3.51
C ASN A 60 4.53 8.44 -3.91
N ARG A 61 5.64 8.87 -4.51
CA ARG A 61 5.97 10.29 -4.74
C ARG A 61 5.38 10.84 -6.02
N LEU A 62 5.06 12.12 -6.02
CA LEU A 62 4.85 12.95 -7.21
C LEU A 62 5.87 14.08 -7.16
N GLN A 63 6.68 14.19 -8.22
CA GLN A 63 7.75 15.18 -8.31
C GLN A 63 7.18 16.60 -8.19
N ASP A 64 7.74 17.38 -7.27
CA ASP A 64 7.43 18.81 -7.06
C ASP A 64 5.95 19.11 -6.80
N GLY A 65 5.12 18.08 -6.56
CA GLY A 65 3.67 18.18 -6.51
C GLY A 65 3.03 18.64 -7.82
N ALA A 66 3.72 18.57 -8.96
CA ALA A 66 3.29 19.18 -10.22
C ALA A 66 3.11 18.13 -11.33
N TYR A 67 2.01 18.23 -12.07
CA TYR A 67 1.74 17.32 -13.20
C TYR A 67 0.89 18.00 -14.28
N THR A 68 0.86 17.40 -15.48
CA THR A 68 -0.02 17.84 -16.57
C THR A 68 -0.95 16.71 -16.94
N PHE A 69 -2.25 16.98 -16.92
CA PHE A 69 -3.27 16.02 -17.33
C PHE A 69 -4.35 16.69 -18.18
N ALA A 70 -4.73 16.06 -19.29
CA ALA A 70 -5.68 16.60 -20.26
C ALA A 70 -5.38 18.05 -20.68
N GLY A 71 -4.09 18.38 -20.86
CA GLY A 71 -3.62 19.72 -21.24
C GLY A 71 -3.62 20.77 -20.12
N ARG A 72 -4.03 20.41 -18.89
CA ARG A 72 -4.01 21.30 -17.72
C ARG A 72 -2.80 21.01 -16.86
N THR A 73 -2.04 22.05 -16.51
CA THR A 73 -0.99 21.94 -15.47
C THR A 73 -1.63 22.13 -14.09
N LEU A 74 -1.40 21.17 -13.21
CA LEU A 74 -2.00 21.08 -11.88
C LEU A 74 -0.89 20.98 -10.82
N GLN A 75 -1.17 21.49 -9.63
CA GLN A 75 -0.22 21.57 -8.51
C GLN A 75 -0.90 21.17 -7.20
N VAL A 76 -0.44 20.08 -6.60
CA VAL A 76 -0.79 19.65 -5.25
C VAL A 76 0.24 20.15 -4.23
N ALA A 77 -0.08 20.02 -2.94
CA ALA A 77 0.83 20.38 -1.87
C ALA A 77 2.04 19.43 -1.81
N VAL A 78 3.23 19.99 -1.61
CA VAL A 78 4.44 19.22 -1.31
C VAL A 78 4.37 18.74 0.14
N SER A 79 3.98 17.49 0.34
CA SER A 79 3.82 16.85 1.66
C SER A 79 5.10 16.18 2.19
N GLU A 80 6.14 16.03 1.36
CA GLU A 80 7.46 15.54 1.75
C GLU A 80 8.53 16.60 1.42
N PRO A 81 8.68 17.65 2.27
CA PRO A 81 9.55 18.79 1.96
C PRO A 81 11.01 18.44 1.73
N ALA A 82 11.53 17.44 2.47
CA ALA A 82 12.93 17.02 2.37
C ALA A 82 13.31 16.49 0.98
N ARG A 83 12.34 15.95 0.23
CA ARG A 83 12.52 15.44 -1.15
C ARG A 83 11.80 16.30 -2.19
N SER A 84 11.15 17.39 -1.76
CA SER A 84 10.33 18.27 -2.61
C SER A 84 9.29 17.51 -3.42
N THR A 85 8.59 16.58 -2.79
CA THR A 85 7.62 15.66 -3.42
C THR A 85 6.28 15.73 -2.71
N ALA A 86 5.20 15.40 -3.43
CA ALA A 86 3.92 15.09 -2.83
C ALA A 86 3.82 13.57 -2.65
N LEU A 87 3.68 13.11 -1.42
CA LEU A 87 3.79 11.69 -1.07
C LEU A 87 2.42 11.11 -0.67
N HIS A 88 2.07 9.97 -1.27
CA HIS A 88 0.95 9.08 -0.90
C HIS A 88 -0.47 9.63 -1.05
N GLY A 89 -0.68 10.54 -2.00
CA GLY A 89 -2.03 10.92 -2.37
C GLY A 89 -2.74 11.80 -1.33
N LEU A 90 -4.06 11.81 -1.44
CA LEU A 90 -4.97 12.63 -0.64
C LEU A 90 -5.78 11.79 0.34
N ALA A 91 -5.99 10.49 0.07
CA ALA A 91 -6.90 9.63 0.84
C ALA A 91 -6.33 9.14 2.17
N CYS A 92 -5.00 9.10 2.33
CA CYS A 92 -4.34 8.45 3.47
C CYS A 92 -4.58 9.15 4.82
N TRP A 93 -4.89 10.45 4.83
CA TRP A 93 -5.17 11.22 6.05
C TRP A 93 -6.64 11.62 6.20
N GLU A 94 -7.49 11.20 5.27
CA GLU A 94 -8.91 11.49 5.33
C GLU A 94 -9.66 10.50 6.22
N ARG A 95 -10.82 10.92 6.72
CA ARG A 95 -11.75 10.04 7.44
C ARG A 95 -12.65 9.35 6.45
N TRP A 96 -12.56 8.03 6.41
CA TRP A 96 -13.47 7.18 5.65
C TRP A 96 -14.71 6.88 6.48
N GLU A 97 -15.86 6.90 5.83
CA GLU A 97 -17.13 6.55 6.44
C GLU A 97 -17.34 5.04 6.42
N VAL A 98 -17.93 4.48 7.47
CA VAL A 98 -18.26 3.05 7.53
C VAL A 98 -19.55 2.83 6.76
N ASP A 99 -19.47 2.17 5.62
CA ASP A 99 -20.62 1.85 4.76
C ASP A 99 -21.35 0.59 5.25
N SER A 100 -20.59 -0.46 5.56
CA SER A 100 -21.16 -1.69 6.13
C SER A 100 -20.17 -2.40 7.05
N VAL A 101 -20.69 -3.14 8.03
CA VAL A 101 -19.90 -3.93 8.97
C VAL A 101 -20.60 -5.24 9.31
N SER A 102 -19.81 -6.30 9.43
CA SER A 102 -20.18 -7.61 9.93
C SER A 102 -19.07 -8.12 10.87
N PRO A 103 -19.24 -9.26 11.54
CA PRO A 103 -18.18 -9.79 12.41
C PRO A 103 -16.84 -10.04 11.72
N SER A 104 -16.84 -10.36 10.42
CA SER A 104 -15.62 -10.72 9.67
C SER A 104 -15.34 -9.82 8.47
N ALA A 105 -16.12 -8.77 8.23
CA ALA A 105 -15.86 -7.83 7.14
C ALA A 105 -16.32 -6.41 7.45
N VAL A 106 -15.62 -5.41 6.90
CA VAL A 106 -16.02 -4.00 6.88
C VAL A 106 -15.78 -3.39 5.51
N THR A 107 -16.71 -2.57 5.04
CA THR A 107 -16.53 -1.70 3.88
C THR A 107 -16.50 -0.25 4.34
N LEU A 108 -15.45 0.45 3.96
CA LEU A 108 -15.24 1.87 4.21
C LEU A 108 -15.37 2.62 2.88
N ALA A 109 -15.93 3.82 2.90
CA ALA A 109 -16.09 4.67 1.72
C ALA A 109 -15.49 6.06 1.95
N LEU A 110 -14.89 6.62 0.92
CA LEU A 110 -14.40 7.99 0.88
C LEU A 110 -14.82 8.64 -0.43
N GLU A 111 -15.62 9.70 -0.34
CA GLU A 111 -15.83 10.63 -1.44
C GLU A 111 -14.73 11.69 -1.38
N LEU A 112 -13.76 11.61 -2.29
CA LEU A 112 -12.71 12.61 -2.37
C LEU A 112 -13.23 13.81 -3.17
N PRO A 113 -13.41 14.98 -2.53
CA PRO A 113 -13.92 16.15 -3.23
C PRO A 113 -12.88 16.70 -4.21
N ALA A 114 -13.36 17.34 -5.27
CA ALA A 114 -12.50 18.13 -6.14
C ALA A 114 -11.80 19.23 -5.32
N SER A 115 -10.47 19.32 -5.44
CA SER A 115 -9.64 20.23 -4.66
C SER A 115 -8.63 20.96 -5.54
N PRO A 116 -8.03 22.07 -5.07
CA PRO A 116 -6.91 22.70 -5.77
C PRO A 116 -5.79 21.67 -6.02
N GLY A 117 -5.37 21.54 -7.28
CA GLY A 117 -4.34 20.57 -7.67
C GLY A 117 -4.85 19.19 -8.05
N TYR A 118 -6.05 18.80 -7.62
CA TYR A 118 -6.73 17.57 -8.06
C TYR A 118 -8.24 17.84 -8.20
N PRO A 119 -8.67 18.52 -9.30
CA PRO A 119 -10.04 19.01 -9.46
C PRO A 119 -11.00 17.93 -9.98
N PHE A 120 -10.88 16.70 -9.48
CA PHE A 120 -11.67 15.54 -9.91
C PHE A 120 -12.50 14.98 -8.75
N GLN A 121 -13.66 14.40 -9.07
CA GLN A 121 -14.54 13.74 -8.10
C GLN A 121 -14.30 12.24 -8.16
N LEU A 122 -13.68 11.69 -7.11
CA LEU A 122 -13.29 10.29 -7.03
C LEU A 122 -13.93 9.68 -5.79
N THR A 123 -14.70 8.61 -5.98
CA THR A 123 -15.19 7.79 -4.86
C THR A 123 -14.30 6.56 -4.72
N LEU A 124 -13.86 6.29 -3.51
CA LEU A 124 -13.11 5.10 -3.13
C LEU A 124 -13.94 4.26 -2.16
N THR A 125 -13.96 2.95 -2.34
CA THR A 125 -14.40 2.00 -1.31
C THR A 125 -13.28 1.02 -1.02
N ALA A 126 -13.06 0.70 0.25
CA ALA A 126 -12.09 -0.28 0.71
C ALA A 126 -12.81 -1.32 1.58
N THR A 127 -12.86 -2.56 1.08
CA THR A 127 -13.48 -3.69 1.79
C THR A 127 -12.40 -4.59 2.36
N TYR A 128 -12.44 -4.81 3.67
CA TYR A 128 -11.57 -5.74 4.40
C TYR A 128 -12.42 -6.93 4.81
N ALA A 129 -12.03 -8.13 4.42
CA ALA A 129 -12.75 -9.37 4.72
C ALA A 129 -11.80 -10.45 5.25
N LEU A 130 -12.09 -10.97 6.45
CA LEU A 130 -11.44 -12.13 7.03
C LEU A 130 -12.22 -13.40 6.64
N ALA A 131 -11.48 -14.40 6.20
CA ALA A 131 -11.98 -15.74 5.88
C ALA A 131 -10.97 -16.81 6.33
N ASP A 132 -11.24 -18.07 6.00
CA ASP A 132 -10.37 -19.21 6.36
C ASP A 132 -8.96 -19.04 5.78
N ASP A 133 -8.85 -18.45 4.59
CA ASP A 133 -7.59 -18.29 3.86
C ASP A 133 -6.80 -17.02 4.20
N GLY A 134 -7.33 -16.14 5.08
CA GLY A 134 -6.65 -14.94 5.56
C GLY A 134 -7.50 -13.67 5.46
N LEU A 135 -6.81 -12.53 5.38
CA LEU A 135 -7.41 -11.22 5.13
C LEU A 135 -7.35 -10.93 3.62
N THR A 136 -8.47 -10.52 3.04
CA THR A 136 -8.52 -9.92 1.69
C THR A 136 -8.95 -8.47 1.80
N VAL A 137 -8.29 -7.60 1.03
CA VAL A 137 -8.60 -6.19 0.89
C VAL A 137 -8.88 -5.89 -0.57
N THR A 138 -10.06 -5.36 -0.87
CA THR A 138 -10.44 -4.92 -2.20
C THR A 138 -10.73 -3.44 -2.18
N THR A 139 -10.02 -2.66 -2.99
CA THR A 139 -10.29 -1.23 -3.17
C THR A 139 -10.86 -0.97 -4.55
N VAL A 140 -11.98 -0.25 -4.59
CA VAL A 140 -12.64 0.16 -5.82
C VAL A 140 -12.61 1.68 -5.91
N ALA A 141 -12.09 2.21 -7.02
CA ALA A 141 -12.17 3.60 -7.39
C ALA A 141 -13.23 3.79 -8.48
N ARG A 142 -14.01 4.86 -8.38
CA ARG A 142 -14.99 5.27 -9.38
C ARG A 142 -14.86 6.75 -9.68
N ASN A 143 -14.82 7.09 -10.96
CA ASN A 143 -14.93 8.47 -11.40
C ASN A 143 -16.40 8.89 -11.42
N GLU A 144 -16.79 9.74 -10.47
CA GLU A 144 -18.15 10.31 -10.38
C GLU A 144 -18.28 11.63 -11.16
N GLY A 145 -17.16 12.15 -11.67
CA GLY A 145 -17.09 13.42 -12.38
C GLY A 145 -17.46 13.32 -13.86
N PRO A 146 -17.65 14.48 -14.52
CA PRO A 146 -17.98 14.56 -15.94
C PRO A 146 -16.75 14.51 -16.87
N GLU A 147 -15.53 14.46 -16.32
CA GLU A 147 -14.27 14.48 -17.07
C GLU A 147 -13.40 13.26 -16.70
N PRO A 148 -12.51 12.80 -17.60
CA PRO A 148 -11.53 11.78 -17.25
C PRO A 148 -10.62 12.25 -16.12
N LEU A 149 -10.14 11.32 -15.27
CA LEU A 149 -9.21 11.63 -14.18
C LEU A 149 -7.99 10.70 -14.15
N PRO A 150 -6.80 11.18 -13.73
CA PRO A 150 -5.63 10.35 -13.48
C PRO A 150 -5.72 9.68 -12.11
N TYR A 151 -5.36 8.40 -12.04
CA TYR A 151 -5.52 7.59 -10.83
C TYR A 151 -4.40 6.55 -10.69
N GLY A 152 -4.07 6.26 -9.43
CA GLY A 152 -3.34 5.09 -8.99
C GLY A 152 -3.64 4.83 -7.51
N VAL A 153 -3.46 3.58 -7.10
CA VAL A 153 -3.63 3.17 -5.70
C VAL A 153 -2.48 2.29 -5.25
N GLY A 154 -2.09 2.43 -4.00
CA GLY A 154 -1.20 1.51 -3.30
C GLY A 154 -1.65 1.32 -1.86
N PHE A 155 -0.98 0.40 -1.18
CA PHE A 155 -1.29 0.01 0.19
C PHE A 155 -0.02 -0.10 0.99
N HIS A 156 -0.06 0.29 2.26
CA HIS A 156 1.15 0.39 3.08
C HIS A 156 1.21 -0.59 4.27
N PRO A 157 0.88 -1.89 4.13
CA PRO A 157 0.95 -2.82 5.25
C PRO A 157 2.41 -3.09 5.65
N TRP A 158 2.72 -2.92 6.93
CA TRP A 158 4.01 -3.28 7.51
C TRP A 158 3.94 -4.70 8.07
N PHE A 159 4.68 -5.64 7.49
CA PHE A 159 4.70 -7.03 7.91
C PHE A 159 5.59 -7.23 9.15
N SER A 160 5.05 -7.96 10.12
CA SER A 160 5.74 -8.22 11.40
C SER A 160 6.68 -9.43 11.28
N PRO A 161 7.91 -9.33 11.79
CA PRO A 161 8.84 -10.45 11.95
C PRO A 161 8.47 -11.37 13.14
N GLY A 162 7.34 -11.12 13.82
CA GLY A 162 7.01 -11.73 15.10
C GLY A 162 7.86 -11.13 16.23
N ASP A 163 8.32 -11.96 17.16
CA ASP A 163 9.19 -11.53 18.26
C ASP A 163 10.68 -11.40 17.85
N ALA A 164 11.01 -11.64 16.58
CA ALA A 164 12.38 -11.61 16.06
C ALA A 164 12.73 -10.26 15.42
N PRO A 165 14.02 -9.86 15.35
CA PRO A 165 14.45 -8.75 14.52
C PRO A 165 14.20 -9.03 13.03
N LEU A 166 13.95 -7.99 12.23
CA LEU A 166 13.78 -8.13 10.78
C LEU A 166 15.01 -8.78 10.09
N ASP A 167 16.20 -8.60 10.65
CA ASP A 167 17.44 -9.19 10.13
C ASP A 167 17.45 -10.73 10.18
N ASP A 168 16.64 -11.33 11.05
CA ASP A 168 16.47 -12.79 11.12
C ASP A 168 15.46 -13.30 10.07
N CYS A 169 14.80 -12.42 9.32
CA CYS A 169 13.81 -12.79 8.31
C CYS A 169 14.41 -13.06 6.93
N VAL A 170 13.64 -13.78 6.13
CA VAL A 170 13.92 -14.08 4.73
C VAL A 170 12.75 -13.61 3.88
N LEU A 171 13.04 -12.86 2.81
CA LEU A 171 12.06 -12.33 1.88
C LEU A 171 12.18 -13.00 0.51
N GLN A 172 11.06 -13.30 -0.12
CA GLN A 172 10.95 -13.64 -1.54
C GLN A 172 9.84 -12.81 -2.17
N LEU A 173 10.08 -12.22 -3.32
CA LEU A 173 9.11 -11.44 -4.10
C LEU A 173 9.06 -11.95 -5.54
N ASP A 174 7.86 -12.24 -6.01
CA ASP A 174 7.60 -12.74 -7.36
C ASP A 174 7.48 -11.55 -8.34
N ALA A 175 8.60 -10.88 -8.62
CA ALA A 175 8.73 -9.78 -9.60
C ALA A 175 10.11 -9.80 -10.29
N ALA A 176 10.17 -9.40 -11.57
CA ALA A 176 11.34 -9.61 -12.42
C ALA A 176 12.22 -8.38 -12.66
N THR A 177 11.70 -7.19 -12.42
CA THR A 177 12.33 -5.94 -12.82
C THR A 177 12.34 -4.95 -11.65
N ARG A 178 13.44 -4.25 -11.43
CA ARG A 178 13.56 -3.19 -10.42
C ARG A 178 13.49 -1.81 -11.06
N VAL A 179 12.84 -0.88 -10.38
CA VAL A 179 12.89 0.55 -10.68
C VAL A 179 14.15 1.16 -10.07
N THR A 180 14.93 1.86 -10.89
CA THR A 180 16.06 2.67 -10.43
C THR A 180 15.59 4.09 -10.13
N VAL A 181 16.19 4.73 -9.12
CA VAL A 181 15.75 6.04 -8.63
C VAL A 181 16.92 7.01 -8.45
N ASP A 182 16.62 8.30 -8.43
CA ASP A 182 17.56 9.36 -8.04
C ASP A 182 17.64 9.54 -6.51
N ASP A 183 18.38 10.55 -6.05
CA ASP A 183 18.55 10.87 -4.61
C ASP A 183 17.24 11.34 -3.94
N ARG A 184 16.22 11.72 -4.73
CA ARG A 184 14.87 12.06 -4.25
C ARG A 184 13.93 10.87 -4.26
N LEU A 185 14.44 9.68 -4.61
CA LEU A 185 13.69 8.45 -4.81
C LEU A 185 12.65 8.56 -5.94
N LEU A 186 12.92 9.39 -6.95
CA LEU A 186 12.10 9.49 -8.16
C LEU A 186 12.60 8.51 -9.23
N PRO A 187 11.71 7.82 -9.98
CA PRO A 187 12.11 6.86 -10.99
C PRO A 187 12.95 7.45 -12.13
N LEU A 188 14.04 6.77 -12.45
CA LEU A 188 14.92 7.06 -13.60
C LEU A 188 14.71 6.08 -14.77
N GLY A 189 14.13 4.92 -14.48
CA GLY A 189 13.94 3.82 -15.43
C GLY A 189 13.98 2.47 -14.72
N THR A 190 14.01 1.40 -15.50
CA THR A 190 13.95 0.02 -14.99
C THR A 190 15.15 -0.82 -15.44
N VAL A 191 15.54 -1.78 -14.60
CA VAL A 191 16.59 -2.78 -14.89
C VAL A 191 16.15 -4.17 -14.43
N PRO A 192 16.56 -5.27 -15.09
CA PRO A 192 16.35 -6.60 -14.54
C PRO A 192 16.91 -6.72 -13.12
N VAL A 193 16.24 -7.48 -12.27
CA VAL A 193 16.72 -7.70 -10.89
C VAL A 193 18.07 -8.44 -10.88
N ASP A 194 18.96 -8.03 -9.98
CA ASP A 194 20.25 -8.67 -9.71
C ASP A 194 20.71 -8.41 -8.26
N GLY A 195 21.67 -9.19 -7.77
CA GLY A 195 22.31 -9.01 -6.47
C GLY A 195 21.31 -9.05 -5.30
N LYS A 196 21.32 -8.00 -4.48
CA LYS A 196 20.40 -7.85 -3.33
C LYS A 196 18.94 -7.56 -3.75
N TYR A 197 18.72 -7.18 -5.00
CA TYR A 197 17.40 -6.85 -5.53
C TYR A 197 16.72 -8.03 -6.23
N ASP A 198 17.46 -9.11 -6.51
CA ASP A 198 16.88 -10.36 -6.99
C ASP A 198 16.28 -11.15 -5.83
N LEU A 199 15.02 -10.83 -5.56
CA LEU A 199 14.18 -11.44 -4.53
C LEU A 199 13.34 -12.62 -5.06
N ARG A 200 13.52 -13.05 -6.32
CA ARG A 200 12.75 -14.17 -6.92
C ARG A 200 13.02 -15.52 -6.24
N SER A 201 14.12 -15.59 -5.48
CA SER A 201 14.44 -16.69 -4.58
C SER A 201 14.55 -16.13 -3.15
N PRO A 202 14.30 -16.94 -2.10
CA PRO A 202 14.41 -16.49 -0.71
C PRO A 202 15.77 -15.83 -0.40
N ARG A 203 15.75 -14.61 0.14
CA ARG A 203 16.93 -13.82 0.52
C ARG A 203 16.84 -13.34 1.96
N SER A 204 17.93 -13.47 2.72
CA SER A 204 18.00 -12.90 4.07
C SER A 204 17.90 -11.37 4.02
N LEU A 205 17.17 -10.80 4.98
CA LEU A 205 17.09 -9.36 5.20
C LEU A 205 18.20 -8.81 6.11
N ALA A 206 19.14 -9.65 6.58
CA ALA A 206 20.24 -9.24 7.45
C ALA A 206 21.10 -8.14 6.80
N GLY A 207 21.11 -6.94 7.41
CA GLY A 207 21.82 -5.77 6.90
C GLY A 207 21.34 -5.26 5.52
N VAL A 208 20.19 -5.72 5.04
CA VAL A 208 19.64 -5.31 3.74
C VAL A 208 18.73 -4.10 3.92
N VAL A 209 19.15 -2.97 3.37
CA VAL A 209 18.34 -1.75 3.28
C VAL A 209 17.65 -1.69 1.91
N LEU A 210 16.31 -1.57 1.95
CA LEU A 210 15.43 -1.38 0.80
C LEU A 210 14.51 -0.19 1.04
N ASP A 211 14.34 0.62 -0.01
CA ASP A 211 13.23 1.54 -0.20
C ASP A 211 13.00 1.61 -1.72
N ASP A 212 12.72 0.44 -2.30
CA ASP A 212 12.83 0.20 -3.73
C ASP A 212 11.51 -0.35 -4.30
N ALA A 213 11.27 -0.08 -5.58
CA ALA A 213 10.12 -0.62 -6.30
C ALA A 213 10.55 -1.72 -7.28
N TRP A 214 9.68 -2.70 -7.43
CA TRP A 214 9.72 -3.74 -8.45
C TRP A 214 8.50 -3.60 -9.36
N VAL A 215 8.71 -3.91 -10.63
CA VAL A 215 7.67 -4.02 -11.65
C VAL A 215 7.80 -5.36 -12.36
N ASP A 216 6.90 -5.61 -13.30
CA ASP A 216 6.74 -6.89 -13.98
C ASP A 216 6.52 -8.03 -12.97
N PRO A 217 5.38 -7.99 -12.23
CA PRO A 217 5.00 -9.05 -11.31
C PRO A 217 4.90 -10.38 -12.05
N ILE A 218 5.44 -11.43 -11.43
CA ILE A 218 5.33 -12.80 -11.91
C ILE A 218 4.05 -13.37 -11.33
N LEU A 219 3.09 -13.67 -12.21
CA LEU A 219 1.77 -14.17 -11.82
C LEU A 219 1.76 -15.70 -11.79
N ASP A 220 1.09 -16.26 -10.78
CA ASP A 220 0.75 -17.68 -10.73
C ASP A 220 -0.45 -18.02 -11.65
N THR A 221 -0.94 -19.26 -11.56
CA THR A 221 -2.08 -19.73 -12.36
C THR A 221 -3.41 -19.07 -12.00
N ASP A 222 -3.52 -18.48 -10.81
CA ASP A 222 -4.70 -17.76 -10.33
C ASP A 222 -4.59 -16.25 -10.64
N GLY A 223 -3.55 -15.84 -11.38
CA GLY A 223 -3.32 -14.44 -11.75
C GLY A 223 -2.78 -13.59 -10.60
N ARG A 224 -2.14 -14.20 -9.60
CA ARG A 224 -1.62 -13.51 -8.41
C ARG A 224 -0.10 -13.44 -8.41
N SER A 225 0.44 -12.28 -8.06
CA SER A 225 1.85 -12.13 -7.66
C SER A 225 1.95 -12.22 -6.14
N TRP A 226 3.05 -12.79 -5.63
CA TRP A 226 3.23 -13.03 -4.20
C TRP A 226 4.52 -12.41 -3.66
N CYS A 227 4.46 -12.00 -2.40
CA CYS A 227 5.63 -11.79 -1.56
C CYS A 227 5.52 -12.63 -0.29
N ARG A 228 6.64 -13.15 0.18
CA ARG A 228 6.72 -14.13 1.27
C ARG A 228 7.78 -13.72 2.25
N LEU A 229 7.40 -13.57 3.52
CA LEU A 229 8.27 -13.26 4.64
C LEU A 229 8.32 -14.47 5.58
N SER A 230 9.45 -15.17 5.59
CA SER A 230 9.72 -16.21 6.58
C SER A 230 10.39 -15.59 7.81
N SER A 231 9.88 -15.94 8.99
CA SER A 231 10.38 -15.47 10.28
C SER A 231 11.14 -16.57 11.02
N ARG A 232 11.94 -16.20 12.03
CA ARG A 232 12.80 -17.13 12.77
C ARG A 232 12.03 -18.20 13.56
N ASP A 233 10.81 -17.89 13.97
CA ASP A 233 9.89 -18.80 14.65
C ASP A 233 9.30 -19.88 13.71
N GLY A 234 9.66 -19.85 12.42
CA GLY A 234 9.20 -20.78 11.39
C GLY A 234 7.90 -20.36 10.73
N ALA A 235 7.29 -19.24 11.14
CA ALA A 235 6.09 -18.72 10.52
C ALA A 235 6.38 -18.16 9.12
N LEU A 236 5.44 -18.38 8.21
CA LEU A 236 5.47 -17.85 6.86
C LEU A 236 4.29 -16.92 6.65
N THR A 237 4.57 -15.62 6.61
CA THR A 237 3.59 -14.63 6.18
C THR A 237 3.65 -14.46 4.67
N GLU A 238 2.52 -14.62 4.00
CA GLU A 238 2.40 -14.42 2.56
C GLU A 238 1.45 -13.26 2.29
N ILE A 239 1.80 -12.40 1.34
CA ILE A 239 0.92 -11.41 0.73
C ILE A 239 0.80 -11.73 -0.76
N TRP A 240 -0.41 -11.63 -1.29
CA TRP A 240 -0.68 -11.70 -2.72
C TRP A 240 -1.37 -10.43 -3.18
N ALA A 241 -1.19 -10.10 -4.46
CA ALA A 241 -2.01 -9.11 -5.15
C ALA A 241 -2.42 -9.65 -6.51
N ASP A 242 -3.61 -9.26 -6.98
CA ASP A 242 -4.10 -9.60 -8.31
C ASP A 242 -3.32 -8.87 -9.42
N SER A 243 -3.68 -9.13 -10.67
CA SER A 243 -2.98 -8.57 -11.83
C SER A 243 -3.06 -7.06 -11.96
N GLU A 244 -3.97 -6.39 -11.23
CA GLU A 244 -4.09 -4.93 -11.24
C GLU A 244 -3.01 -4.27 -10.39
N ALA A 245 -2.37 -5.00 -9.48
CA ALA A 245 -1.15 -4.57 -8.80
C ALA A 245 0.06 -4.74 -9.72
N THR A 246 0.32 -3.73 -10.55
CA THR A 246 1.37 -3.77 -11.56
C THR A 246 2.78 -3.43 -11.04
N ALA A 247 2.90 -3.04 -9.77
CA ALA A 247 4.15 -2.76 -9.09
C ALA A 247 4.12 -3.20 -7.61
N TRP A 248 5.29 -3.44 -7.03
CA TRP A 248 5.51 -3.67 -5.61
C TRP A 248 6.52 -2.66 -5.08
N GLN A 249 6.26 -1.99 -3.96
CA GLN A 249 7.28 -1.27 -3.19
C GLN A 249 7.66 -2.11 -1.96
N VAL A 250 8.95 -2.19 -1.64
CA VAL A 250 9.44 -2.83 -0.41
C VAL A 250 10.32 -1.86 0.35
N CYS A 251 9.94 -1.57 1.59
CA CYS A 251 10.66 -0.66 2.48
C CYS A 251 10.99 -1.34 3.80
N THR A 252 12.26 -1.36 4.18
CA THR A 252 12.71 -2.00 5.43
C THR A 252 12.80 -1.04 6.62
N GLY A 253 12.31 0.19 6.49
CA GLY A 253 12.19 1.12 7.63
C GLY A 253 13.51 1.76 8.10
N ASP A 254 14.55 1.76 7.28
CA ASP A 254 15.87 2.31 7.62
C ASP A 254 15.97 3.83 7.39
N PHE A 255 15.11 4.61 8.05
CA PHE A 255 15.15 6.07 7.95
C PHE A 255 14.83 6.77 9.27
N PRO A 256 15.26 8.03 9.44
CA PRO A 256 15.16 8.72 10.72
C PRO A 256 13.73 8.77 11.27
N GLY A 257 13.55 8.34 12.52
CA GLY A 257 12.25 8.36 13.21
C GLY A 257 11.40 7.11 13.00
N VAL A 258 11.89 6.12 12.25
CA VAL A 258 11.26 4.80 12.12
C VAL A 258 12.22 3.74 12.61
N GLU A 259 11.73 2.84 13.46
CA GLU A 259 12.47 1.66 13.86
C GLU A 259 12.27 0.57 12.81
N ARG A 260 13.32 -0.20 12.51
CA ARG A 260 13.28 -1.40 11.65
C ARG A 260 12.53 -2.56 12.33
N SER A 261 11.28 -2.32 12.69
CA SER A 261 10.39 -3.23 13.42
C SER A 261 9.62 -4.19 12.51
N GLY A 262 9.66 -3.95 11.20
CA GLY A 262 9.03 -4.76 10.17
C GLY A 262 9.40 -4.29 8.77
N VAL A 263 8.74 -4.85 7.76
CA VAL A 263 8.96 -4.51 6.35
C VAL A 263 7.64 -4.11 5.69
N ALA A 264 7.57 -2.93 5.10
CA ALA A 264 6.45 -2.56 4.26
C ALA A 264 6.54 -3.33 2.94
N ILE A 265 5.45 -4.02 2.57
CA ILE A 265 5.34 -4.75 1.31
C ILE A 265 4.08 -4.27 0.63
N GLU A 266 4.25 -3.41 -0.37
CA GLU A 266 3.22 -2.51 -0.86
C GLU A 266 2.82 -2.89 -2.29
N PRO A 267 1.68 -3.58 -2.50
CA PRO A 267 1.14 -3.73 -3.84
C PRO A 267 0.62 -2.38 -4.33
N MET A 268 0.94 -2.02 -5.57
CA MET A 268 0.56 -0.74 -6.18
C MET A 268 0.10 -0.93 -7.61
N SER A 269 -0.89 -0.15 -8.03
CA SER A 269 -1.39 -0.15 -9.41
C SER A 269 -0.46 0.61 -10.36
N CYS A 270 0.35 1.52 -9.85
CA CYS A 270 1.34 2.29 -10.60
C CYS A 270 2.59 2.59 -9.76
N ILE A 271 3.66 3.05 -10.42
CA ILE A 271 4.90 3.42 -9.74
C ILE A 271 4.86 4.88 -9.25
N ALA A 272 5.89 5.28 -8.49
CA ALA A 272 6.11 6.67 -8.17
C ALA A 272 6.11 7.56 -9.42
N ASP A 273 5.60 8.76 -9.28
CA ASP A 273 5.59 9.82 -10.28
C ASP A 273 4.78 9.52 -11.55
N ALA A 274 3.93 8.49 -11.51
CA ALA A 274 3.07 8.07 -12.62
C ALA A 274 2.19 9.20 -13.18
N PHE A 275 1.75 10.15 -12.36
CA PHE A 275 0.97 11.31 -12.80
C PHE A 275 1.72 12.21 -13.78
N ARG A 276 3.06 12.24 -13.68
CA ARG A 276 3.93 13.03 -14.55
C ARG A 276 4.50 12.20 -15.70
N THR A 277 4.86 10.94 -15.44
CA THR A 277 5.51 10.07 -16.42
C THR A 277 4.51 9.32 -17.31
N GLY A 278 3.28 9.12 -16.84
CA GLY A 278 2.28 8.24 -17.45
C GLY A 278 2.55 6.75 -17.25
N ASP A 279 3.64 6.37 -16.56
CA ASP A 279 4.02 4.96 -16.40
C ASP A 279 3.04 4.24 -15.48
N ARG A 280 2.32 3.26 -16.04
CA ARG A 280 1.25 2.49 -15.39
C ARG A 280 0.13 3.36 -14.80
N LEU A 281 0.03 4.61 -15.22
CA LEU A 281 -1.02 5.51 -14.78
C LEU A 281 -2.38 5.00 -15.30
N ILE A 282 -3.36 4.92 -14.40
CA ILE A 282 -4.73 4.62 -14.79
C ILE A 282 -5.43 5.93 -15.13
N THR A 283 -6.17 5.96 -16.22
CA THR A 283 -7.13 7.03 -16.52
C THR A 283 -8.53 6.44 -16.40
N LEU A 284 -9.38 7.02 -15.55
CA LEU A 284 -10.77 6.62 -15.43
C LEU A 284 -11.64 7.60 -16.23
N GLU A 285 -12.37 7.11 -17.23
CA GLU A 285 -13.39 7.91 -17.91
C GLU A 285 -14.59 8.16 -16.98
N PRO A 286 -15.47 9.13 -17.29
CA PRO A 286 -16.69 9.35 -16.51
C PRO A 286 -17.52 8.07 -16.34
N GLY A 287 -17.76 7.68 -15.08
CA GLY A 287 -18.50 6.47 -14.72
C GLY A 287 -17.67 5.17 -14.70
N ASP A 288 -16.42 5.20 -15.17
CA ASP A 288 -15.52 4.06 -15.10
C ASP A 288 -15.14 3.73 -13.65
N MET A 289 -14.72 2.48 -13.47
CA MET A 289 -14.22 2.00 -12.20
C MET A 289 -12.99 1.12 -12.37
N HIS A 290 -12.12 1.13 -11.36
CA HIS A 290 -10.98 0.24 -11.25
C HIS A 290 -11.00 -0.44 -9.88
N ALA A 291 -10.77 -1.74 -9.83
CA ALA A 291 -10.71 -2.52 -8.61
C ALA A 291 -9.35 -3.20 -8.50
N LEU A 292 -8.71 -3.12 -7.34
CA LEU A 292 -7.49 -3.88 -7.03
C LEU A 292 -7.71 -4.64 -5.74
N SER A 293 -7.43 -5.95 -5.78
CA SER A 293 -7.49 -6.83 -4.61
C SER A 293 -6.12 -7.38 -4.25
N TRP A 294 -5.86 -7.39 -2.96
CA TRP A 294 -4.70 -8.04 -2.38
C TRP A 294 -5.11 -8.72 -1.08
N GLY A 295 -4.29 -9.64 -0.58
CA GLY A 295 -4.61 -10.31 0.66
C GLY A 295 -3.37 -10.89 1.33
N MET A 296 -3.51 -11.24 2.60
CA MET A 296 -2.41 -11.79 3.38
C MET A 296 -2.87 -12.98 4.22
N ARG A 297 -1.93 -13.90 4.48
CA ARG A 297 -2.15 -15.07 5.33
C ARG A 297 -0.89 -15.46 6.08
N LEU A 298 -1.09 -16.09 7.23
CA LEU A 298 -0.05 -16.67 8.05
C LEU A 298 -0.14 -18.20 7.98
N ARG A 299 1.00 -18.86 7.74
CA ARG A 299 1.16 -20.32 7.68
C ARG A 299 2.17 -20.82 8.70
#